data_AF-A0A815HEQ3-F1
#
_entry.id   AF-A0A815HEQ3-F1
#
_cell.length_a   1.000
_cell.length_b   1.000
_cell.length_c   1.000
_cell.angle_alpha   90.00
_cell.angle_beta   90.00
_cell.angle_gamma   90.00
#
_symmetry.space_group_name_H-M   'P 1'
#
loop_
_entity.id
_entity.type
_entity.pdbx_description
1 polymer ?
#
loop_
_entity_poly.entity_id
_entity_poly.type
_entity_poly.pdbx_seq_one_letter_code
_entity_poly.pdbx_strand_id
1 'polypeptide(L)'
;MCPLYMESLVQLTLGGPMHISHRGLQHARVRYYDAKRKRPGLPQSIAALVKELKNHSVTLKLVNIDLFSQRMLIVQAGTFGEHRFNEVHTLNEVGDAIETTVINHKWLEVVLPAGTGATLQLTMDRYVNSPSYDMPWSDREKNIYLQGRNLV
;
A
#
# COMPACT_ATOMS: atom_id res chain seq x y z
N MET A 1 -7.63 -28.39 11.91
CA MET A 1 -7.48 -27.03 12.46
C MET A 1 -6.34 -26.36 11.71
N CYS A 2 -6.57 -25.24 11.01
CA CYS A 2 -5.46 -24.50 10.40
C CYS A 2 -4.77 -23.71 11.52
N PRO A 3 -3.49 -23.93 11.82
CA PRO A 3 -2.81 -23.26 12.93
C PRO A 3 -2.57 -21.77 12.66
N LEU A 4 -2.79 -21.31 11.43
CA LEU A 4 -2.55 -19.95 10.97
C LEU A 4 -3.77 -19.44 10.19
N TYR A 5 -4.47 -18.45 10.74
CA TYR A 5 -5.61 -17.81 10.11
C TYR A 5 -5.21 -16.42 9.61
N MET A 6 -4.93 -16.32 8.30
CA MET A 6 -4.37 -15.09 7.71
C MET A 6 -5.45 -14.05 7.35
N GLU A 7 -6.74 -14.39 7.45
CA GLU A 7 -7.82 -13.51 7.01
C GLU A 7 -7.77 -12.14 7.68
N SER A 8 -7.67 -12.13 9.01
CA SER A 8 -7.65 -10.90 9.78
C SER A 8 -6.45 -10.05 9.40
N LEU A 9 -5.31 -10.66 9.10
CA LEU A 9 -4.14 -9.93 8.63
C LEU A 9 -4.42 -9.31 7.25
N VAL A 10 -4.99 -10.05 6.30
CA VAL A 10 -5.31 -9.54 4.96
C VAL A 10 -6.36 -8.42 5.02
N GLN A 11 -7.40 -8.59 5.83
CA GLN A 11 -8.45 -7.58 6.01
C GLN A 11 -7.91 -6.33 6.69
N LEU A 12 -7.20 -6.47 7.80
CA LEU A 12 -6.74 -5.35 8.61
C LEU A 12 -5.49 -4.68 8.05
N THR A 13 -4.73 -5.32 7.16
CA THR A 13 -3.57 -4.65 6.53
C THR A 13 -3.89 -4.19 5.12
N LEU A 14 -4.58 -4.98 4.30
CA LEU A 14 -4.79 -4.66 2.88
C LEU A 14 -6.20 -4.14 2.58
N GLY A 15 -7.16 -4.37 3.46
CA GLY A 15 -8.56 -3.99 3.23
C GLY A 15 -9.18 -4.84 2.13
N GLY A 16 -8.84 -6.13 2.10
CA GLY A 16 -9.29 -7.09 1.10
C GLY A 16 -9.77 -8.40 1.73
N PRO A 17 -10.56 -9.21 1.00
CA PRO A 17 -10.93 -10.56 1.42
C PRO A 17 -9.71 -11.49 1.47
N MET A 18 -9.82 -12.61 2.19
CA MET A 18 -8.81 -13.67 2.14
C MET A 18 -8.58 -14.12 0.69
N HIS A 19 -7.32 -14.44 0.36
CA HIS A 19 -7.00 -15.06 -0.92
C HIS A 19 -7.83 -16.33 -1.13
N ILE A 20 -8.42 -16.47 -2.31
CA ILE A 20 -9.07 -17.71 -2.72
C ILE A 20 -7.98 -18.58 -3.34
N SER A 21 -7.74 -19.76 -2.76
CA SER A 21 -6.66 -20.68 -3.16
C SER A 21 -6.83 -21.24 -4.58
N HIS A 22 -8.05 -21.22 -5.12
CA HIS A 22 -8.39 -21.78 -6.43
C HIS A 22 -8.71 -20.67 -7.44
N ARG A 23 -7.65 -20.05 -7.98
CA ARG A 23 -7.69 -19.03 -9.06
C ARG A 23 -8.27 -17.68 -8.61
N GLY A 24 -7.59 -16.61 -9.01
CA GLY A 24 -8.02 -15.22 -8.75
C GLY A 24 -6.84 -14.34 -8.38
N LEU A 25 -6.93 -13.06 -8.73
CA LEU A 25 -5.99 -12.04 -8.26
C LEU A 25 -6.38 -11.62 -6.84
N GLN A 26 -5.39 -11.37 -5.97
CA GLN A 26 -5.67 -10.85 -4.63
C GLN A 26 -6.26 -9.44 -4.75
N HIS A 27 -7.55 -9.29 -4.51
CA HIS A 27 -8.21 -7.99 -4.42
C HIS A 27 -7.93 -7.36 -3.06
N ALA A 28 -7.56 -6.10 -3.05
CA ALA A 28 -7.45 -5.32 -1.82
C ALA A 28 -7.56 -3.83 -2.12
N ARG A 29 -7.79 -3.01 -1.09
CA ARG A 29 -7.85 -1.57 -1.24
C ARG A 29 -6.47 -0.95 -1.31
N VAL A 30 -5.52 -1.51 -0.57
CA VAL A 30 -4.18 -0.96 -0.45
C VAL A 30 -3.10 -2.05 -0.45
N ARG A 31 -1.89 -1.64 -0.85
CA ARG A 31 -0.66 -2.43 -0.73
C ARG A 31 0.48 -1.51 -0.29
N TYR A 32 1.45 -2.04 0.45
CA TYR A 32 2.55 -1.24 1.00
C TYR A 32 3.91 -1.59 0.41
N TYR A 33 4.79 -0.60 0.38
CA TYR A 33 6.20 -0.74 0.05
C TYR A 33 7.08 0.01 1.05
N ASP A 34 8.27 -0.53 1.27
CA ASP A 34 9.33 0.10 2.05
C ASP A 34 10.13 1.02 1.12
N ALA A 35 9.89 2.33 1.24
CA ALA A 35 10.45 3.33 0.33
C ALA A 35 11.99 3.34 0.37
N LYS A 36 12.56 3.18 1.57
CA LYS A 36 14.02 3.21 1.77
C LYS A 36 14.69 1.94 1.28
N ARG A 37 14.13 0.76 1.62
CA ARG A 37 14.71 -0.53 1.21
C ARG A 37 14.27 -0.97 -0.19
N LYS A 38 13.39 -0.21 -0.87
CA LYS A 38 12.85 -0.50 -2.21
C LYS A 38 12.37 -1.95 -2.33
N ARG A 39 11.49 -2.37 -1.42
CA ARG A 39 10.92 -3.73 -1.42
C ARG A 39 9.42 -3.70 -1.11
N PRO A 40 8.65 -4.70 -1.57
CA PRO A 40 7.27 -4.89 -1.13
C PRO A 40 7.17 -5.12 0.38
N GLY A 41 6.06 -4.68 0.95
CA GLY A 41 5.73 -4.83 2.37
C GLY A 41 6.01 -3.56 3.18
N LEU A 42 5.53 -3.56 4.42
CA LEU A 42 5.74 -2.44 5.34
C LEU A 42 7.23 -2.30 5.71
N PRO A 43 7.72 -1.07 5.93
CA PRO A 43 9.02 -0.85 6.57
C PRO A 43 9.08 -1.48 7.96
N GLN A 44 10.30 -1.75 8.42
CA GLN A 44 10.52 -2.11 9.82
C GLN A 44 9.95 -1.02 10.74
N SER A 45 9.34 -1.44 11.85
CA SER A 45 8.76 -0.55 12.87
C SER A 45 7.55 0.27 12.41
N ILE A 46 6.94 -0.09 11.27
CA ILE A 46 5.64 0.46 10.87
C ILE A 46 4.54 -0.57 11.11
N ALA A 47 3.49 -0.13 11.82
CA ALA A 47 2.22 -0.83 11.90
C ALA A 47 1.19 -0.13 10.99
N ALA A 48 0.35 -0.92 10.32
CA ALA A 48 -0.74 -0.43 9.50
C ALA A 48 -2.04 -1.15 9.86
N LEU A 49 -3.14 -0.39 9.87
CA LEU A 49 -4.48 -0.86 10.13
C LEU A 49 -5.47 -0.22 9.17
N VAL A 50 -6.22 -1.02 8.45
CA VAL A 50 -7.44 -0.61 7.74
C VAL A 50 -8.56 -0.52 8.77
N LYS A 51 -8.90 0.70 9.14
CA LYS A 51 -9.91 1.02 10.15
C LYS A 51 -11.34 0.92 9.57
N GLU A 52 -11.52 1.34 8.33
CA GLU A 52 -12.83 1.41 7.69
C GLU A 52 -12.73 1.29 6.17
N LEU A 53 -13.72 0.64 5.56
CA LEU A 53 -13.91 0.56 4.12
C LEU A 53 -15.27 1.11 3.71
N LYS A 54 -15.29 2.00 2.72
CA LYS A 54 -16.51 2.45 2.04
C LYS A 54 -16.41 2.15 0.54
N ASN A 55 -17.46 2.54 -0.20
CA ASN A 55 -17.52 2.35 -1.65
C ASN A 55 -16.36 3.05 -2.38
N HIS A 56 -16.08 4.30 -1.98
CA HIS A 56 -15.11 5.20 -2.63
C HIS A 56 -14.00 5.67 -1.68
N SER A 57 -13.82 5.04 -0.51
CA SER A 57 -12.74 5.41 0.40
C SER A 57 -12.24 4.24 1.26
N VAL A 58 -11.02 4.41 1.78
CA VAL A 58 -10.41 3.58 2.82
C VAL A 58 -9.84 4.48 3.91
N THR A 59 -10.06 4.11 5.16
CA THR A 59 -9.42 4.78 6.31
C THR A 59 -8.29 3.91 6.84
N LEU A 60 -7.07 4.44 6.82
CA LEU A 60 -5.86 3.80 7.32
C LEU A 60 -5.42 4.44 8.63
N LYS A 61 -4.93 3.63 9.57
CA LYS A 61 -4.12 4.09 10.70
C LYS A 61 -2.72 3.53 10.53
N LEU A 62 -1.74 4.42 10.46
CA LEU A 62 -0.32 4.10 10.31
C LEU A 62 0.42 4.58 11.55
N VAL A 63 1.31 3.76 12.09
CA VAL A 63 2.07 4.11 13.30
C VAL A 63 3.53 3.70 13.13
N ASN A 64 4.44 4.63 13.40
CA ASN A 64 5.86 4.36 13.56
C ASN A 64 6.18 4.13 15.04
N ILE A 65 6.52 2.90 15.40
CA ILE A 65 6.86 2.52 16.78
C ILE A 65 8.34 2.76 17.12
N ASP A 66 9.15 3.18 16.15
CA ASP A 66 10.55 3.55 16.37
C ASP A 66 10.63 4.92 17.04
N LEU A 67 11.27 4.99 18.22
CA LEU A 67 11.37 6.22 19.01
C LEU A 67 12.49 7.16 18.55
N PHE A 68 13.32 6.75 17.59
CA PHE A 68 14.51 7.51 17.19
C PHE A 68 14.58 7.78 15.69
N SER A 69 14.03 6.89 14.87
CA SER A 69 14.14 6.99 13.42
C SER A 69 12.81 7.30 12.75
N GLN A 70 12.81 8.31 11.87
CA GLN A 70 11.74 8.48 10.90
C GLN A 70 11.66 7.30 9.93
N ARG A 71 10.45 7.00 9.46
CA ARG A 71 10.17 5.93 8.51
C ARG A 71 9.36 6.48 7.34
N MET A 72 9.60 5.91 6.17
CA MET A 72 8.97 6.32 4.92
C MET A 72 8.41 5.08 4.25
N LEU A 73 7.13 5.12 3.91
CA LEU A 73 6.42 4.05 3.24
C LEU A 73 5.68 4.58 2.03
N ILE A 74 5.42 3.70 1.07
CA ILE A 74 4.55 3.99 -0.05
C ILE A 74 3.30 3.14 0.08
N VAL A 75 2.14 3.78 0.02
CA VAL A 75 0.83 3.14 -0.06
C VAL A 75 0.40 3.14 -1.52
N GLN A 76 0.03 1.98 -2.04
CA GLN A 76 -0.51 1.82 -3.38
C GLN A 76 -2.01 1.59 -3.33
N ALA A 77 -2.73 2.21 -4.26
CA ALA A 77 -4.16 2.00 -4.47
C ALA A 77 -4.39 0.68 -5.25
N GLY A 78 -5.01 -0.30 -4.61
CA GLY A 78 -5.16 -1.65 -5.15
C GLY A 78 -3.89 -2.51 -5.04
N THR A 79 -4.05 -3.83 -5.12
CA THR A 79 -2.92 -4.77 -5.03
C THR A 79 -1.98 -4.67 -6.24
N PHE A 80 -2.53 -4.33 -7.40
CA PHE A 80 -1.87 -4.27 -8.70
C PHE A 80 -1.89 -2.85 -9.32
N GLY A 81 -2.22 -1.84 -8.52
CA GLY A 81 -2.27 -0.45 -8.97
C GLY A 81 -3.51 -0.13 -9.81
N GLU A 82 -4.52 -0.99 -9.75
CA GLU A 82 -5.75 -0.89 -10.55
C GLU A 82 -6.71 0.19 -10.03
N HIS A 83 -6.45 0.76 -8.84
CA HIS A 83 -7.19 1.89 -8.28
C HIS A 83 -6.36 3.18 -8.40
N ARG A 84 -7.00 4.32 -8.14
CA ARG A 84 -6.33 5.63 -8.03
C ARG A 84 -6.81 6.33 -6.78
N PHE A 85 -5.89 6.86 -5.97
CA PHE A 85 -6.25 7.78 -4.90
C PHE A 85 -6.54 9.17 -5.49
N ASN A 86 -7.63 9.79 -5.04
CA ASN A 86 -8.01 11.12 -5.48
C ASN A 86 -7.53 12.16 -4.47
N GLU A 87 -7.94 12.00 -3.21
CA GLU A 87 -7.57 12.88 -2.09
C GLU A 87 -7.21 12.07 -0.85
N VAL A 88 -6.40 12.66 0.02
CA VAL A 88 -6.16 12.18 1.39
C VAL A 88 -6.61 13.24 2.38
N HIS A 89 -7.39 12.82 3.37
CA HIS A 89 -7.77 13.62 4.53
C HIS A 89 -7.06 13.08 5.77
N THR A 90 -6.23 13.91 6.40
CA THR A 90 -5.60 13.58 7.70
C THR A 90 -6.62 13.82 8.79
N LEU A 91 -6.96 12.78 9.55
CA LEU A 91 -7.99 12.85 10.60
C LEU A 91 -7.38 13.09 11.98
N ASN A 92 -8.06 13.91 12.79
CA ASN A 92 -7.77 14.04 14.22
C ASN A 92 -8.28 12.82 15.01
N GLU A 93 -8.09 12.82 16.34
CA GLU A 93 -8.56 11.73 17.21
C GLU A 93 -10.09 11.60 17.25
N VAL A 94 -10.82 12.69 17.01
CA VAL A 94 -12.29 12.77 16.99
C VAL A 94 -12.87 12.29 15.65
N GLY A 95 -12.05 12.23 14.60
CA GLY A 95 -12.42 11.79 13.25
C GLY A 95 -12.62 12.90 12.23
N ASP A 96 -12.38 14.17 12.59
CA ASP A 96 -12.51 15.31 11.67
C ASP A 96 -11.26 15.48 10.82
N ALA A 97 -11.43 15.91 9.56
CA ALA A 97 -10.34 16.22 8.67
C ALA A 97 -9.63 17.51 9.08
N ILE A 98 -8.35 17.41 9.40
CA ILE A 98 -7.47 18.54 9.74
C ILE A 98 -6.85 19.13 8.47
N GLU A 99 -6.46 18.27 7.54
CA GLU A 99 -5.74 18.63 6.32
C GLU A 99 -6.25 17.75 5.17
N THR A 100 -6.34 18.34 3.97
CA THR A 100 -6.70 17.63 2.75
C THR A 100 -5.67 17.89 1.67
N THR A 101 -5.21 16.83 1.01
CA THR A 101 -4.23 16.90 -0.07
C THR A 101 -4.70 16.10 -1.28
N VAL A 102 -4.61 16.69 -2.46
CA VAL A 102 -4.92 16.02 -3.73
C VAL A 102 -3.74 15.13 -4.14
N ILE A 103 -4.03 13.88 -4.53
CA ILE A 103 -3.03 12.88 -4.92
C ILE A 103 -3.12 12.58 -6.42
N ASN A 104 -4.31 12.24 -6.91
CA ASN A 104 -4.57 11.82 -8.30
C ASN A 104 -3.58 10.77 -8.85
N HIS A 105 -3.15 9.83 -8.01
CA HIS A 105 -2.13 8.85 -8.36
C HIS A 105 -2.40 7.49 -7.70
N LYS A 106 -1.82 6.41 -8.25
CA LYS A 106 -1.92 5.05 -7.67
C LYS A 106 -0.95 4.82 -6.50
N TRP A 107 -0.04 5.75 -6.25
CA TRP A 107 0.97 5.68 -5.19
C TRP A 107 0.93 6.96 -4.35
N LEU A 108 0.98 6.80 -3.03
CA LEU A 108 1.10 7.86 -2.05
C LEU A 108 2.29 7.56 -1.16
N GLU A 109 3.24 8.49 -1.09
CA GLU A 109 4.34 8.40 -0.14
C GLU A 109 3.93 9.04 1.20
N VAL A 110 4.26 8.36 2.30
CA VAL A 110 3.93 8.80 3.65
C VAL A 110 5.23 8.80 4.46
N VAL A 111 5.49 9.92 5.13
CA VAL A 111 6.61 10.07 6.05
C VAL A 111 6.06 10.12 7.48
N LEU A 112 6.54 9.23 8.33
CA LEU A 112 6.19 9.19 9.75
C LEU A 112 7.44 9.49 10.58
N PRO A 113 7.48 10.62 11.30
CA PRO A 113 8.51 10.88 12.30
C PRO A 113 8.57 9.78 13.37
N ALA A 114 9.63 9.84 14.19
CA ALA A 114 9.82 8.89 15.28
C ALA A 114 8.66 8.96 16.29
N GLY A 115 8.12 7.80 16.66
CA GLY A 115 7.08 7.67 17.68
C GLY A 115 5.70 8.24 17.30
N THR A 116 5.44 8.56 16.04
CA THR A 116 4.18 9.17 15.62
C THR A 116 3.24 8.19 14.92
N GLY A 117 1.96 8.56 14.86
CA GLY A 117 0.98 7.90 14.00
C GLY A 117 0.11 8.90 13.27
N ALA A 118 -0.54 8.44 12.21
CA ALA A 118 -1.47 9.21 11.41
C ALA A 118 -2.71 8.36 11.08
N THR A 119 -3.88 8.99 11.08
CA THR A 119 -5.10 8.40 10.54
C THR A 119 -5.42 9.11 9.23
N LEU A 120 -5.45 8.37 8.12
CA LEU A 120 -5.61 8.90 6.78
C LEU A 120 -6.88 8.31 6.16
N GLN A 121 -7.83 9.15 5.78
CA GLN A 121 -8.94 8.74 4.92
C GLN A 121 -8.59 9.06 3.48
N LEU A 122 -8.51 8.03 2.65
CA LEU A 122 -8.13 8.11 1.24
C LEU A 122 -9.38 7.91 0.39
N THR A 123 -9.76 8.92 -0.40
CA THR A 123 -10.78 8.77 -1.44
C THR A 123 -10.15 8.11 -2.67
N MET A 124 -10.94 7.32 -3.41
CA MET A 124 -10.41 6.57 -4.53
C MET A 124 -11.45 6.24 -5.60
N ASP A 125 -10.95 6.18 -6.84
CA ASP A 125 -11.62 5.51 -7.94
C ASP A 125 -11.08 4.09 -8.08
N ARG A 126 -11.99 3.13 -8.22
CA ARG A 126 -11.64 1.71 -8.30
C ARG A 126 -11.66 1.25 -9.75
N TYR A 127 -10.68 0.43 -10.11
CA TYR A 127 -10.56 -0.22 -11.42
C TYR A 127 -10.47 0.75 -12.60
N VAL A 128 -9.79 1.88 -12.39
CA VAL A 128 -9.57 2.90 -13.44
C VAL A 128 -8.28 2.70 -14.21
N ASN A 129 -7.36 1.87 -13.69
CA ASN A 129 -6.08 1.56 -14.34
C ASN A 129 -6.01 0.08 -14.72
N SER A 130 -5.24 -0.24 -15.77
CA SER A 130 -4.85 -1.62 -16.06
C SER A 130 -3.98 -2.19 -14.92
N PRO A 131 -4.32 -3.36 -14.36
CA PRO A 131 -3.50 -4.01 -13.32
C PRO A 131 -2.07 -4.29 -13.81
N SER A 132 -1.09 -4.09 -12.95
CA SER A 132 0.34 -4.28 -13.26
C SER A 132 1.10 -4.84 -12.05
N TYR A 133 2.27 -5.42 -12.32
CA TYR A 133 3.26 -5.76 -11.28
C TYR A 133 4.28 -4.63 -11.05
N ASP A 134 4.05 -3.47 -11.65
CA ASP A 134 4.94 -2.32 -11.53
C ASP A 134 5.11 -1.94 -10.07
N MET A 135 6.37 -1.68 -9.71
CA MET A 135 6.72 -1.18 -8.40
C MET A 135 6.91 0.35 -8.48
N PRO A 136 6.84 1.08 -7.35
CA PRO A 136 6.98 2.54 -7.34
C PRO A 136 8.33 3.06 -7.87
N TRP A 137 9.35 2.20 -7.97
CA TRP A 137 10.67 2.55 -8.48
C TRP A 137 10.83 2.14 -9.94
N SER A 138 11.58 2.96 -10.70
CA SER A 138 11.87 2.71 -12.11
C SER A 138 12.57 1.37 -12.31
N ASP A 139 12.09 0.58 -13.27
CA ASP A 139 12.70 -0.67 -13.70
C ASP A 139 13.90 -0.39 -14.64
N ARG A 140 15.00 0.09 -14.06
CA ARG A 140 16.24 0.37 -14.81
C ARG A 140 16.98 -0.91 -15.25
N GLU A 141 16.53 -2.09 -14.84
CA GLU A 141 17.23 -3.37 -15.01
C GLU A 141 16.68 -4.27 -16.14
N LYS A 142 15.65 -3.85 -16.90
CA LYS A 142 15.21 -4.57 -18.12
C LYS A 142 16.18 -4.49 -19.31
N ASN A 143 17.45 -4.13 -19.11
CA ASN A 143 18.45 -4.04 -20.16
C ASN A 143 19.49 -5.17 -20.06
N ILE A 144 19.03 -6.43 -20.12
CA ILE A 144 19.94 -7.57 -20.31
C ILE A 144 19.38 -8.48 -21.40
N TYR A 145 19.99 -8.38 -22.58
CA TYR A 145 19.74 -9.28 -23.71
C TYR A 145 20.55 -10.56 -23.52
N LEU A 146 19.88 -11.71 -23.64
CA LEU A 146 20.59 -12.98 -23.82
C LEU A 146 21.06 -13.04 -25.28
N GLN A 147 22.35 -12.85 -25.55
CA GLN A 147 22.92 -13.17 -26.86
C GLN A 147 23.35 -14.65 -26.85
N GLY A 148 22.64 -15.49 -27.59
CA GLY A 148 22.95 -16.91 -27.72
C GLY A 148 24.37 -17.13 -28.28
N ARG A 149 24.95 -18.32 -28.02
CA ARG A 149 26.21 -18.73 -28.64
C ARG A 149 26.03 -18.79 -30.16
N ASN A 150 26.85 -18.04 -30.91
CA ASN A 150 27.11 -18.35 -32.31
C ASN A 150 27.84 -19.69 -32.34
N LEU A 151 27.19 -20.73 -32.88
CA LEU A 151 27.85 -21.96 -33.24
C LEU A 151 28.89 -21.60 -34.32
N VAL A 152 30.17 -21.71 -33.97
CA VAL A 152 31.27 -21.76 -34.93
C VAL A 152 31.32 -23.17 -35.51
#